data_AF-A0A842P0J2-F1
#
_entry.id   AF-A0A842P0J2-F1
#
_cell.length_a   1.000
_cell.length_b   1.000
_cell.length_c   1.000
_cell.angle_alpha   90.00
_cell.angle_beta   90.00
_cell.angle_gamma   90.00
#
_symmetry.space_group_name_H-M   'P 1'
#
loop_
_entity.id
_entity.type
_entity.pdbx_description
1 polymer ?
#
loop_
_entity_poly.entity_id
_entity_poly.type
_entity_poly.pdbx_seq_one_letter_code
_entity_poly.pdbx_strand_id
1 'polypeptide(L)'
;MSTKHIKDDNSQLSSGELKSKIQREGIWPQYTQRIKTLERAEKEFWKLFSQENDSLRKRAILEDLVNLQPVLSNCYTTAVSMLIPDKEMKN
;
A
#
# COMPACT_ATOMS: atom_id res chain seq x y z
N MET A 1 36.76 9.31 -18.27
CA MET A 1 35.37 8.84 -18.42
C MET A 1 34.55 9.48 -17.32
N SER A 2 33.59 10.34 -17.66
CA SER A 2 32.82 11.12 -16.68
C SER A 2 31.56 10.38 -16.28
N THR A 3 31.51 9.84 -15.06
CA THR A 3 30.31 9.25 -14.47
C THR A 3 29.36 10.39 -14.10
N LYS A 4 28.43 10.72 -15.01
CA LYS A 4 27.29 11.57 -14.70
C LYS A 4 26.42 10.82 -13.69
N HIS A 5 26.59 11.15 -12.41
CA HIS A 5 25.54 10.94 -11.42
C HIS A 5 24.36 11.80 -11.84
N ILE A 6 23.38 11.19 -12.52
CA ILE A 6 22.05 11.75 -12.65
C ILE A 6 21.48 11.72 -11.23
N LYS A 7 21.56 12.85 -10.52
CA LYS A 7 20.71 13.08 -9.38
C LYS A 7 19.30 13.12 -9.96
N ASP A 8 18.50 12.11 -9.67
CA ASP A 8 17.05 12.13 -9.85
C ASP A 8 16.48 13.21 -8.91
N ASP A 9 16.64 14.46 -9.29
CA ASP A 9 16.11 15.61 -8.58
C ASP A 9 14.61 15.69 -8.90
N ASN A 10 13.84 14.82 -8.24
CA ASN A 10 12.37 14.75 -8.38
C ASN A 10 11.67 16.03 -7.88
N SER A 11 12.42 16.99 -7.34
CA SER A 11 11.97 18.29 -6.85
C SER A 11 11.38 19.20 -7.94
N GLN A 12 11.60 18.89 -9.23
CA GLN A 12 11.10 19.68 -10.37
C GLN A 12 9.92 19.03 -11.13
N LEU A 13 9.50 17.82 -10.77
CA LEU A 13 8.41 17.12 -11.48
C LEU A 13 7.04 17.66 -11.06
N SER A 14 6.17 17.94 -12.03
CA SER A 14 4.76 18.20 -11.73
C SER A 14 4.09 16.96 -11.13
N SER A 15 2.99 17.15 -10.39
CA SER A 15 2.21 16.06 -9.77
C SER A 15 1.88 14.93 -10.77
N GLY A 16 1.49 15.29 -12.00
CA GLY A 16 1.19 14.33 -13.07
C GLY A 16 2.41 13.58 -13.61
N GLU A 17 3.57 14.23 -13.68
CA GLU A 17 4.83 13.61 -14.13
C GLU A 17 5.40 12.69 -13.07
N LEU A 18 5.36 13.10 -11.79
CA LEU A 18 5.76 12.26 -10.66
C LEU A 18 4.88 11.02 -10.57
N LYS A 19 3.56 11.16 -10.71
CA LYS A 19 2.60 10.05 -10.77
C LYS A 19 2.90 9.10 -11.92
N SER A 20 3.15 9.64 -13.11
CA SER A 20 3.51 8.84 -14.29
C SER A 20 4.84 8.10 -14.12
N LYS A 21 5.81 8.72 -13.43
CA LYS A 21 7.12 8.14 -13.12
C LYS A 21 6.97 7.00 -12.10
N ILE A 22 6.21 7.21 -11.01
CA ILE A 22 5.87 6.17 -10.01
C ILE A 22 5.15 4.98 -10.65
N GLN A 23 4.25 5.23 -11.60
CA GLN A 23 3.54 4.18 -12.35
C GLN A 23 4.47 3.40 -13.29
N ARG A 24 5.43 4.08 -13.95
CA ARG A 24 6.34 3.47 -14.94
C ARG A 24 7.57 2.79 -14.33
N GLU A 25 8.14 3.33 -13.26
CA GLU A 25 9.42 2.85 -12.69
C GLU A 25 9.28 1.59 -11.83
N GLY A 26 8.16 0.87 -11.93
CA GLY A 26 7.96 -0.40 -11.23
C GLY A 26 7.57 -0.29 -9.75
N ILE A 27 7.52 0.93 -9.20
CA ILE A 27 7.08 1.18 -7.82
C ILE A 27 5.60 0.82 -7.66
N TRP A 28 4.75 1.18 -8.63
CA TRP A 28 3.33 0.87 -8.59
C TRP A 28 3.00 -0.65 -8.60
N PRO A 29 3.60 -1.49 -9.47
CA PRO A 29 3.50 -2.94 -9.36
C PRO A 29 3.91 -3.50 -7.99
N GLN A 30 5.03 -3.06 -7.41
CA GLN A 30 5.47 -3.51 -6.09
C GLN A 30 4.48 -3.09 -4.98
N TYR A 31 3.96 -1.87 -5.10
CA TYR A 31 2.97 -1.32 -4.18
C TYR A 31 1.66 -2.12 -4.21
N THR A 32 1.13 -2.39 -5.39
CA THR A 32 -0.09 -3.21 -5.55
C THR A 32 0.14 -4.66 -5.11
N GLN A 33 1.34 -5.21 -5.30
CA GLN A 33 1.70 -6.53 -4.79
C GLN A 33 1.72 -6.57 -3.26
N ARG A 34 2.15 -5.49 -2.60
CA ARG A 34 2.11 -5.36 -1.14
C ARG A 34 0.67 -5.39 -0.63
N ILE A 35 -0.26 -4.66 -1.26
CA ILE A 35 -1.70 -4.70 -0.93
C ILE A 35 -2.22 -6.14 -1.02
N LYS A 36 -2.01 -6.82 -2.17
CA LYS A 36 -2.44 -8.22 -2.35
C LYS A 36 -1.89 -9.18 -1.31
N THR A 37 -0.66 -8.94 -0.86
CA THR A 37 -0.02 -9.76 0.18
C THR A 37 -0.70 -9.55 1.53
N LEU A 38 -1.01 -8.30 1.88
CA LEU A 38 -1.73 -7.95 3.11
C LEU A 38 -3.16 -8.53 3.10
N GLU A 39 -3.88 -8.45 1.98
CA GLU A 39 -5.21 -9.07 1.83
C GLU A 39 -5.17 -10.59 1.96
N ARG A 40 -4.11 -11.23 1.43
CA ARG A 40 -3.91 -12.67 1.61
C ARG A 40 -3.67 -13.00 3.08
N ALA A 41 -2.84 -12.22 3.77
CA ALA A 41 -2.59 -12.41 5.19
C ALA A 41 -3.89 -12.27 6.00
N GLU A 42 -4.71 -11.26 5.71
CA GLU A 42 -6.02 -11.07 6.34
C GLU A 42 -6.93 -12.30 6.14
N LYS A 43 -7.01 -12.83 4.91
CA LYS A 43 -7.78 -14.05 4.61
C LYS A 43 -7.29 -15.27 5.38
N GLU A 44 -5.97 -15.45 5.50
CA GLU A 44 -5.40 -16.56 6.28
C GLU A 44 -5.68 -16.41 7.77
N PHE A 45 -5.62 -15.19 8.33
CA PHE A 45 -6.01 -14.97 9.72
C PHE A 45 -7.48 -15.28 9.97
N TRP A 46 -8.39 -14.89 9.07
CA TRP A 46 -9.81 -15.27 9.17
C TRP A 46 -10.02 -16.78 9.11
N LYS A 47 -9.28 -17.47 8.25
CA LYS A 47 -9.29 -18.93 8.18
C LYS A 47 -8.80 -19.55 9.49
N LEU A 48 -7.69 -19.08 10.05
CA LEU A 48 -7.18 -19.55 11.35
C LEU A 48 -8.20 -19.32 12.46
N PHE A 49 -8.81 -18.13 12.50
CA PHE A 49 -9.87 -17.81 13.47
C PHE A 49 -11.05 -18.78 13.38
N SER A 50 -11.47 -19.15 12.17
CA SER A 50 -12.59 -20.08 11.94
C SER A 50 -12.30 -21.52 12.38
N GLN A 51 -11.02 -21.90 12.41
CA GLN A 51 -10.56 -23.25 12.76
C GLN A 51 -10.14 -23.38 14.23
N GLU A 52 -9.83 -22.27 14.89
CA GLU A 52 -9.46 -22.24 16.29
C GLU A 52 -10.68 -22.51 17.19
N ASN A 53 -10.47 -23.19 18.31
CA ASN A 53 -11.49 -23.48 19.31
C ASN A 53 -11.15 -22.85 20.67
N ASP A 54 -9.87 -22.60 20.94
CA ASP A 54 -9.42 -21.93 22.14
C ASP A 54 -9.74 -20.42 22.10
N SER A 55 -10.40 -19.93 23.15
CA SER A 55 -10.89 -18.54 23.18
C SER A 55 -9.77 -17.52 23.34
N LEU A 56 -8.68 -17.86 24.02
CA LEU A 56 -7.52 -16.96 24.17
C LEU A 56 -6.78 -16.83 22.84
N ARG A 57 -6.59 -17.94 22.12
CA ARG A 57 -6.00 -17.93 20.79
C ARG A 57 -6.87 -17.23 19.75
N LYS A 58 -8.20 -17.41 19.80
CA LYS A 58 -9.13 -16.62 18.96
C LYS A 58 -8.95 -15.13 19.17
N ARG A 59 -8.85 -14.71 20.44
CA ARG A 59 -8.62 -13.30 20.77
C ARG A 59 -7.30 -12.79 20.20
N ALA A 60 -6.21 -13.54 20.35
CA ALA A 60 -4.92 -13.17 19.77
C ALA A 60 -4.99 -13.00 18.24
N ILE A 61 -5.66 -13.93 17.54
CA ILE A 61 -5.86 -13.83 16.08
C ILE A 61 -6.69 -12.58 15.71
N LEU A 62 -7.71 -12.24 16.50
CA LEU A 62 -8.48 -11.01 16.28
C LEU A 62 -7.65 -9.75 16.54
N GLU A 63 -6.78 -9.76 17.56
CA GLU A 63 -5.86 -8.65 17.84
C GLU A 63 -4.90 -8.44 16.65
N ASP A 64 -4.35 -9.52 16.07
CA ASP A 64 -3.52 -9.45 14.86
C ASP A 64 -4.30 -8.92 13.65
N LEU A 65 -5.55 -9.36 13.46
CA LEU A 65 -6.43 -8.83 12.42
C LEU A 65 -6.66 -7.33 12.58
N VAL A 66 -6.98 -6.87 13.79
CA VAL A 66 -7.18 -5.44 14.10
C VAL A 66 -5.90 -4.64 13.84
N ASN A 67 -4.73 -5.19 14.19
CA ASN A 67 -3.45 -4.53 13.96
C ASN A 67 -3.08 -4.44 12.47
N LEU A 68 -3.59 -5.34 11.63
CA LEU A 68 -3.40 -5.31 10.18
C LEU A 68 -4.24 -4.23 9.49
N GLN A 69 -5.42 -3.91 10.00
CA GLN A 69 -6.38 -2.99 9.36
C GLN A 69 -5.81 -1.59 9.10
N PRO A 70 -5.10 -0.91 10.03
CA PRO A 70 -4.52 0.41 9.76
C PRO A 70 -3.50 0.39 8.62
N VAL A 71 -2.71 -0.69 8.52
CA VAL A 71 -1.69 -0.82 7.46
C VAL A 71 -2.36 -0.97 6.11
N LEU A 72 -3.38 -1.84 6.01
CA LEU A 72 -4.14 -2.04 4.78
C LEU A 72 -4.89 -0.77 4.37
N SER A 73 -5.55 -0.11 5.32
CA SER A 73 -6.27 1.15 5.11
C SER A 73 -5.35 2.25 4.58
N ASN A 74 -4.16 2.44 5.19
CA ASN A 74 -3.18 3.40 4.71
C ASN A 74 -2.72 3.10 3.29
N CYS A 75 -2.53 1.82 2.94
CA CYS A 75 -2.17 1.44 1.60
C CYS A 75 -3.26 1.80 0.58
N TYR A 76 -4.53 1.56 0.91
CA TYR A 76 -5.66 1.92 0.07
C TYR A 76 -5.87 3.42 -0.06
N THR A 77 -5.83 4.18 1.04
CA THR A 77 -5.93 5.65 1.03
C THR A 77 -4.85 6.27 0.16
N THR A 78 -3.62 5.78 0.29
CA THR A 78 -2.50 6.26 -0.53
C THR A 78 -2.73 5.93 -2.01
N ALA A 79 -3.13 4.69 -2.34
CA ALA A 79 -3.45 4.31 -3.71
C ALA A 79 -4.54 5.21 -4.31
N VAL A 80 -5.60 5.49 -3.57
CA VAL A 80 -6.69 6.38 -3.99
C VAL A 80 -6.16 7.80 -4.23
N SER A 81 -5.40 8.38 -3.29
CA SER A 81 -4.81 9.72 -3.45
C SER A 81 -3.90 9.82 -4.68
N MET A 82 -3.15 8.74 -4.97
CA MET A 82 -2.28 8.68 -6.14
C MET A 82 -3.07 8.51 -7.43
N LEU A 83 -4.28 7.95 -7.41
CA LEU A 83 -5.08 7.68 -8.61
C LEU A 83 -6.06 8.82 -8.93
N ILE A 84 -6.58 9.54 -7.94
CA ILE A 84 -7.44 10.70 -8.16
C ILE A 84 -6.64 11.80 -8.89
N PRO A 85 -7.15 12.38 -10.00
CA PRO A 85 -6.53 13.51 -10.67
C PRO A 85 -6.71 14.81 -9.84
N ASP A 86 -5.73 15.72 -9.86
CA ASP A 86 -5.73 17.02 -9.15
C ASP A 86 -6.93 17.95 -9.44
N LYS A 87 -7.87 17.57 -10.31
CA LYS A 87 -9.00 18.41 -10.73
C LYS A 87 -10.14 18.54 -9.72
N GLU A 88 -10.18 17.75 -8.65
CA GLU A 88 -11.26 17.82 -7.64
C GLU A 88 -10.90 18.61 -6.38
N MET A 89 -9.67 19.16 -6.26
CA MET A 89 -9.29 20.00 -5.12
C MET A 89 -9.47 21.51 -5.38
N LYS A 90 -10.52 21.90 -6.09
CA LYS A 90 -10.96 23.31 -6.19
C LYS A 90 -12.39 23.44 -5.68
N ASN A 91 -12.51 23.75 -4.39
CA ASN A 91 -13.60 24.55 -3.86
C ASN A 91 -13.02 25.87 -3.34
#